data_AF-A0A062UJW2-F1
#
_entry.id   AF-A0A062UJW2-F1
#
_cell.length_a   1.000
_cell.length_b   1.000
_cell.length_c   1.000
_cell.angle_alpha   90.00
_cell.angle_beta   90.00
_cell.angle_gamma   90.00
#
_symmetry.space_group_name_H-M   'P 1'
#
loop_
_entity.id
_entity.type
_entity.pdbx_description
1 polymer ?
#
loop_
_entity_poly.entity_id
_entity_poly.type
_entity_poly.pdbx_seq_one_letter_code
_entity_poly.pdbx_strand_id
1 'polypeptide(L)'
;MDDGLMSGFLTFLKWAVRILAGIFVAIHVYALALIWMPVPGTILMMQRAMGGETVRREPVPLSKISPHLVRAVIAAEDTRFCQHDGIDMEAIEKALKERREGKGTRGASTITQQTAKNVFLWNGGGVPRKLGDMWMGVFIDQFWGKARVMEVYLNVAEWGDGLFGAEAAAQARFGKSAADLTEREAALLAAVLPSPNKWRVDPPGPYVSRRAGTLQARMRVVRSQGLAACVLGASEPQPSLSRPQPNQPAPQPEALPDLPTAPETGPESDEITDQPVDEAAEIDAADEDDFNTFLEGAQERFGEATDEQVVTDEAPEPLSPEAEAAQSETMDGGPVELRPRDLEADGLAEPEVDEDSPEL
;
A
#
# COMPACT_ATOMS: atom_id res chain seq x y z
N MET A 1 -33.84 -39.67 -22.27
CA MET A 1 -33.51 -38.42 -21.56
C MET A 1 -34.60 -37.44 -21.93
N ASP A 2 -35.38 -37.00 -20.95
CA ASP A 2 -36.69 -36.38 -21.16
C ASP A 2 -36.58 -34.98 -21.81
N ASP A 3 -37.25 -34.79 -22.95
CA ASP A 3 -37.27 -33.54 -23.71
C ASP A 3 -37.76 -32.33 -22.89
N GLY A 4 -38.64 -32.56 -21.91
CA GLY A 4 -39.12 -31.53 -20.98
C GLY A 4 -38.02 -31.04 -20.02
N LEU A 5 -37.13 -31.92 -19.57
CA LEU A 5 -36.03 -31.59 -18.68
C LEU A 5 -34.94 -30.82 -19.43
N MET A 6 -34.71 -31.17 -20.70
CA MET A 6 -33.77 -30.48 -21.59
C MET A 6 -34.26 -29.08 -21.98
N SER A 7 -35.56 -28.89 -22.23
CA SER A 7 -36.16 -27.57 -22.50
C SER A 7 -36.14 -26.63 -21.28
N GLY A 8 -36.42 -27.17 -20.08
CA GLY A 8 -36.32 -26.43 -18.82
C GLY A 8 -34.88 -25.97 -18.54
N PHE A 9 -33.91 -26.87 -18.72
CA PHE A 9 -32.48 -26.57 -18.57
C PHE A 9 -32.00 -25.49 -19.55
N LEU A 10 -32.38 -25.56 -20.83
CA LEU A 10 -32.03 -24.54 -21.83
C LEU A 10 -32.65 -23.18 -21.52
N THR A 11 -33.87 -23.16 -20.97
CA THR A 11 -34.54 -21.92 -20.57
C THR A 11 -33.84 -21.29 -19.36
N PHE A 12 -33.48 -22.10 -18.36
CA PHE A 12 -32.67 -21.66 -17.23
C PHE A 12 -31.32 -21.09 -17.70
N LEU A 13 -30.59 -21.80 -18.57
CA LEU A 13 -29.30 -21.35 -19.08
C LEU A 13 -29.40 -20.02 -19.83
N LYS A 14 -30.45 -19.83 -20.66
CA LYS A 14 -30.70 -18.55 -21.34
C LYS A 14 -30.92 -17.39 -20.35
N TRP A 15 -31.66 -17.62 -19.27
CA TRP A 15 -31.86 -16.61 -18.24
C TRP A 15 -30.58 -16.34 -17.45
N ALA A 16 -29.82 -17.38 -17.09
CA ALA A 16 -28.53 -17.23 -16.43
C ALA A 16 -27.56 -16.38 -17.26
N VAL A 17 -27.43 -16.66 -18.57
CA VAL A 17 -26.58 -15.87 -19.48
C VAL A 17 -27.05 -14.42 -19.56
N ARG A 18 -28.36 -14.16 -19.64
CA ARG A 18 -28.90 -12.78 -19.65
C ARG A 18 -28.63 -12.03 -18.37
N ILE A 19 -28.75 -12.70 -17.22
CA ILE A 19 -28.46 -12.10 -15.91
C ILE A 19 -26.96 -11.77 -15.82
N LEU A 20 -26.09 -12.71 -16.17
CA LEU A 20 -24.64 -12.49 -16.17
C LEU A 20 -24.24 -11.36 -17.12
N ALA A 21 -24.80 -11.31 -18.33
CA ALA A 21 -24.58 -10.21 -19.26
C ALA A 21 -25.10 -8.87 -18.70
N GLY A 22 -26.25 -8.87 -18.03
CA GLY A 22 -26.79 -7.68 -17.35
C GLY A 22 -25.89 -7.18 -16.24
N ILE A 23 -25.36 -8.07 -15.39
CA ILE A 23 -24.39 -7.74 -14.33
C ILE A 23 -23.10 -7.21 -14.95
N PHE A 24 -22.60 -7.86 -16.01
CA PHE A 24 -21.43 -7.39 -16.74
C PHE A 24 -21.65 -5.97 -17.28
N VAL A 25 -22.76 -5.67 -17.93
CA VAL A 25 -23.04 -4.30 -18.40
C VAL A 25 -23.14 -3.33 -17.22
N ALA A 26 -23.85 -3.71 -16.15
CA ALA A 26 -24.02 -2.86 -14.98
C ALA A 26 -22.68 -2.50 -14.30
N ILE A 27 -21.77 -3.46 -14.14
CA ILE A 27 -20.46 -3.21 -13.51
C ILE A 27 -19.59 -2.27 -14.35
N HIS A 28 -19.64 -2.39 -15.68
CA HIS A 28 -18.89 -1.48 -16.57
C HIS A 28 -19.50 -0.08 -16.61
N VAL A 29 -20.83 0.02 -16.63
CA VAL A 29 -21.52 1.32 -16.52
C VAL A 29 -21.19 1.99 -15.19
N TYR A 30 -21.19 1.22 -14.10
CA TYR A 30 -20.77 1.72 -12.78
C TYR A 30 -19.30 2.17 -12.79
N ALA A 31 -18.39 1.36 -13.36
CA ALA A 31 -16.98 1.74 -13.51
C ALA A 31 -16.80 3.03 -14.31
N LEU A 32 -17.54 3.22 -15.41
CA LEU A 32 -17.49 4.45 -16.20
C LEU A 32 -18.05 5.66 -15.43
N ALA A 33 -19.11 5.46 -14.63
CA ALA A 33 -19.62 6.53 -13.77
C ALA A 33 -18.53 7.00 -12.77
N LEU A 34 -17.81 6.06 -12.16
CA LEU A 34 -16.73 6.33 -11.20
C LEU A 34 -15.51 7.07 -11.78
N ILE A 35 -15.46 7.36 -13.09
CA ILE A 35 -14.45 8.28 -13.65
C ILE A 35 -14.58 9.67 -13.00
N TRP A 36 -15.81 10.14 -12.78
CA TRP A 36 -16.09 11.53 -12.37
C TRP A 36 -16.59 11.68 -10.95
N MET A 37 -16.94 10.58 -10.29
CA MET A 37 -17.55 10.59 -8.95
C MET A 37 -16.71 9.77 -7.98
N PRO A 38 -16.55 10.22 -6.72
CA PRO A 38 -15.84 9.45 -5.72
C PRO A 38 -16.53 8.09 -5.53
N VAL A 39 -15.74 7.06 -5.23
CA VAL A 39 -16.29 5.75 -4.89
C VAL A 39 -17.20 5.92 -3.66
N PRO A 40 -18.48 5.52 -3.69
CA PRO A 40 -19.38 5.72 -2.55
C PRO A 40 -18.98 4.86 -1.35
N GLY A 41 -18.48 3.65 -1.61
CA GLY A 41 -17.94 2.72 -0.62
C GLY A 41 -17.48 1.44 -1.30
N THR A 42 -16.82 0.56 -0.55
CA THR A 42 -16.37 -0.75 -1.03
C THR A 42 -17.04 -1.87 -0.24
N ILE A 43 -17.02 -3.09 -0.80
CA ILE A 43 -17.55 -4.27 -0.12
C ILE A 43 -16.79 -4.51 1.19
N LEU A 44 -15.47 -4.27 1.21
CA LEU A 44 -14.65 -4.38 2.41
C LEU A 44 -15.08 -3.38 3.50
N MET A 45 -15.35 -2.12 3.14
CA MET A 45 -15.89 -1.15 4.11
C MET A 45 -17.23 -1.61 4.69
N MET A 46 -18.12 -2.16 3.86
CA MET A 46 -19.40 -2.70 4.31
C MET A 46 -19.22 -3.90 5.24
N GLN A 47 -18.31 -4.83 4.90
CA GLN A 47 -18.00 -6.00 5.74
C GLN A 47 -17.47 -5.58 7.12
N ARG A 48 -16.54 -4.62 7.18
CA ARG A 48 -15.99 -4.08 8.42
C ARG A 48 -17.07 -3.44 9.29
N ALA A 49 -17.91 -2.60 8.69
CA ALA A 49 -19.01 -1.94 9.40
C ALA A 49 -20.02 -2.96 9.95
N MET A 50 -20.38 -3.99 9.17
CA MET A 50 -21.25 -5.08 9.64
C MET A 50 -20.59 -5.95 10.73
N GLY A 51 -19.26 -6.04 10.74
CA GLY A 51 -18.48 -6.69 11.79
C GLY A 51 -18.33 -5.88 13.08
N GLY A 52 -18.90 -4.68 13.16
CA GLY A 52 -18.85 -3.81 14.33
C GLY A 52 -17.62 -2.90 14.41
N GLU A 53 -16.78 -2.88 13.37
CA GLU A 53 -15.64 -1.97 13.31
C GLU A 53 -16.06 -0.55 12.90
N THR A 54 -15.41 0.46 13.49
CA THR A 54 -15.62 1.85 13.09
C THR A 54 -14.87 2.14 11.80
N VAL A 55 -15.61 2.28 10.70
CA VAL A 55 -15.05 2.65 9.40
C VAL A 55 -14.96 4.16 9.29
N ARG A 56 -13.75 4.70 9.14
CA ARG A 56 -13.52 6.13 8.87
C ARG A 56 -12.99 6.31 7.45
N ARG A 57 -13.57 7.29 6.75
CA ARG A 57 -13.20 7.59 5.38
C ARG A 57 -13.50 9.04 5.04
N GLU A 58 -12.55 9.69 4.39
CA GLU A 58 -12.72 11.02 3.80
C GLU A 58 -12.13 11.02 2.38
N PRO A 59 -12.95 11.00 1.33
CA PRO A 59 -12.46 11.00 -0.04
C PRO A 59 -11.93 12.37 -0.44
N VAL A 60 -10.69 12.45 -0.88
CA VAL A 60 -10.06 13.69 -1.35
C VAL A 60 -9.53 13.54 -2.77
N PRO A 61 -9.59 14.58 -3.62
CA PRO A 61 -9.00 14.52 -4.95
C PRO A 61 -7.48 14.35 -4.86
N LEU A 62 -6.85 13.81 -5.91
CA LEU A 62 -5.41 13.52 -5.96
C LEU A 62 -4.56 14.76 -5.69
N SER A 63 -5.04 15.93 -6.12
CA SER A 63 -4.40 17.24 -5.87
C SER A 63 -4.28 17.60 -4.37
N LYS A 64 -5.06 16.96 -3.49
CA LYS A 64 -5.00 17.10 -2.04
C LYS A 64 -4.24 15.95 -1.37
N ILE A 65 -3.50 15.16 -2.14
CA ILE A 65 -2.65 14.10 -1.61
C ILE A 65 -1.20 14.45 -1.91
N SER A 66 -0.34 14.34 -0.90
CA SER A 66 1.08 14.63 -1.03
C SER A 66 1.71 13.81 -2.17
N PRO A 67 2.48 14.44 -3.08
CA PRO A 67 3.26 13.73 -4.08
C PRO A 67 4.23 12.71 -3.47
N HIS A 68 4.63 12.89 -2.20
CA HIS A 68 5.44 11.91 -1.49
C HIS A 68 4.68 10.60 -1.29
N LEU A 69 3.38 10.65 -0.96
CA LEU A 69 2.58 9.43 -0.79
C LEU A 69 2.41 8.68 -2.11
N VAL A 70 2.17 9.39 -3.22
CA VAL A 70 2.11 8.78 -4.56
C VAL A 70 3.41 8.03 -4.87
N ARG A 71 4.57 8.66 -4.68
CA ARG A 71 5.87 8.02 -4.93
C ARG A 71 6.14 6.86 -3.97
N ALA A 72 5.72 6.98 -2.71
CA ALA A 72 5.87 5.93 -1.71
C ALA A 72 5.09 4.67 -2.08
N VAL A 73 3.84 4.85 -2.53
CA VAL A 73 2.97 3.74 -2.97
C VAL A 73 3.50 3.08 -4.24
N ILE A 74 3.89 3.86 -5.26
CA ILE A 74 4.55 3.32 -6.47
C ILE A 74 5.82 2.54 -6.09
N ALA A 75 6.67 3.09 -5.21
CA ALA A 75 7.89 2.42 -4.77
C ALA A 75 7.65 1.13 -3.95
N ALA A 76 6.51 1.03 -3.27
CA ALA A 76 6.18 -0.07 -2.37
C ALA A 76 5.45 -1.21 -3.08
N GLU A 77 4.45 -0.86 -3.89
CA GLU A 77 3.47 -1.80 -4.44
C GLU A 77 3.72 -2.10 -5.92
N ASP A 78 4.12 -1.10 -6.71
CA ASP A 78 4.11 -1.19 -8.17
C ASP A 78 5.04 -0.14 -8.81
N THR A 79 6.35 -0.46 -8.86
CA THR A 79 7.36 0.50 -9.34
C THR A 79 7.26 0.79 -10.83
N ARG A 80 6.60 -0.09 -11.59
CA ARG A 80 6.36 0.03 -13.03
C ARG A 80 4.96 0.54 -13.35
N PHE A 81 4.24 1.10 -12.38
CA PHE A 81 2.85 1.54 -12.54
C PHE A 81 2.57 2.37 -13.82
N CYS A 82 3.47 3.28 -14.17
CA CYS A 82 3.35 4.12 -15.36
C CYS A 82 3.78 3.45 -16.69
N GLN A 83 4.26 2.20 -16.65
CA GLN A 83 4.88 1.48 -17.77
C GLN A 83 4.04 0.30 -18.29
N HIS A 84 2.92 -0.02 -17.63
CA HIS A 84 2.06 -1.14 -18.03
C HIS A 84 0.58 -0.71 -18.08
N ASP A 85 -0.27 -1.47 -18.76
CA ASP A 85 -1.70 -1.13 -18.96
C ASP A 85 -2.61 -1.91 -17.99
N GLY A 86 -2.36 -1.75 -16.70
CA GLY A 86 -3.11 -2.40 -15.61
C GLY A 86 -2.58 -3.76 -15.16
N ILE A 87 -1.80 -4.47 -15.98
CA ILE A 87 -1.14 -5.74 -15.62
C ILE A 87 0.35 -5.65 -15.94
N ASP A 88 1.20 -5.99 -14.97
CA ASP A 88 2.65 -6.02 -15.16
C ASP A 88 3.12 -7.44 -15.49
N MET A 89 3.24 -7.74 -16.79
CA MET A 89 3.68 -9.05 -17.27
C MET A 89 5.11 -9.38 -16.83
N GLU A 90 6.01 -8.39 -16.78
CA GLU A 90 7.38 -8.61 -16.32
C GLU A 90 7.44 -8.92 -14.82
N ALA A 91 6.57 -8.29 -14.01
CA ALA A 91 6.47 -8.64 -12.60
C ALA A 91 5.92 -10.07 -12.40
N ILE A 92 4.98 -10.50 -13.24
CA ILE A 92 4.45 -11.88 -13.22
C ILE A 92 5.55 -12.87 -13.61
N GLU A 93 6.23 -12.66 -14.73
CA GLU A 93 7.33 -13.52 -15.20
C GLU A 93 8.45 -13.62 -14.15
N LYS A 94 8.83 -12.49 -13.55
CA LYS A 94 9.83 -12.46 -12.49
C LYS A 94 9.38 -13.23 -11.24
N ALA A 95 8.12 -13.09 -10.84
CA ALA A 95 7.57 -13.81 -9.70
C ALA A 95 7.49 -15.32 -9.96
N LEU A 96 7.16 -15.72 -11.19
CA LEU A 96 7.20 -17.11 -11.66
C LEU A 96 8.61 -17.69 -11.59
N LYS A 97 9.59 -16.99 -12.18
CA LYS A 97 11.00 -17.41 -12.17
C LYS A 97 11.52 -17.60 -10.74
N GLU A 98 11.26 -16.65 -9.86
CA GLU A 98 11.70 -16.75 -8.46
C GLU A 98 11.02 -17.90 -7.71
N ARG A 99 9.73 -18.17 -7.98
CA ARG A 99 9.03 -19.33 -7.44
C ARG A 99 9.66 -20.63 -7.92
N ARG A 100 9.98 -20.76 -9.21
CA ARG A 100 10.67 -21.92 -9.79
C ARG A 100 12.06 -22.12 -9.18
N GLU A 101 12.75 -21.02 -8.83
CA GLU A 101 14.04 -21.03 -8.15
C GLU A 101 13.95 -21.30 -6.62
N GLY A 102 12.76 -21.57 -6.08
CA GLY A 102 12.56 -21.81 -4.64
C GLY A 102 12.75 -20.58 -3.76
N LYS A 103 12.82 -19.39 -4.36
CA LYS A 103 12.92 -18.12 -3.62
C LYS A 103 11.54 -17.74 -3.07
N GLY A 104 11.53 -16.95 -2.00
CA GLY A 104 10.29 -16.46 -1.39
C GLY A 104 9.38 -15.79 -2.43
N THR A 105 8.07 -16.04 -2.33
CA THR A 105 7.09 -15.52 -3.28
C THR A 105 6.97 -14.01 -3.19
N ARG A 106 7.21 -13.31 -4.31
CA ARG A 106 6.89 -11.89 -4.46
C ARG A 106 5.48 -11.72 -4.98
N GLY A 107 4.77 -10.71 -4.47
CA GLY A 107 3.49 -10.30 -5.05
C GLY A 107 3.71 -9.66 -6.42
N ALA A 108 2.93 -10.09 -7.42
CA ALA A 108 2.92 -9.51 -8.76
C ALA A 108 1.63 -8.73 -9.06
N SER A 109 0.88 -8.34 -8.02
CA SER A 109 -0.39 -7.60 -8.21
C SER A 109 -0.12 -6.11 -8.35
N THR A 110 -0.60 -5.51 -9.43
CA THR A 110 -0.45 -4.07 -9.71
C THR A 110 -1.36 -3.21 -8.83
N ILE A 111 -1.06 -1.91 -8.72
CA ILE A 111 -1.96 -0.95 -8.05
C ILE A 111 -3.35 -0.96 -8.73
N THR A 112 -3.40 -1.06 -10.06
CA THR A 112 -4.65 -1.11 -10.81
C THR A 112 -5.47 -2.36 -10.46
N GLN A 113 -4.84 -3.54 -10.38
CA GLN A 113 -5.51 -4.78 -9.96
C GLN A 113 -6.01 -4.70 -8.53
N GLN A 114 -5.21 -4.16 -7.61
CA GLN A 114 -5.63 -3.97 -6.22
C GLN A 114 -6.82 -3.01 -6.11
N THR A 115 -6.84 -1.95 -6.94
CA THR A 115 -7.96 -1.01 -7.04
C THR A 115 -9.21 -1.71 -7.55
N ALA A 116 -9.10 -2.47 -8.65
CA ALA A 116 -10.22 -3.21 -9.21
C ALA A 116 -10.82 -4.20 -8.20
N LYS A 117 -9.95 -4.95 -7.51
CA LYS A 117 -10.32 -5.87 -6.44
C LYS A 117 -11.12 -5.17 -5.35
N ASN A 118 -10.63 -4.03 -4.85
CA ASN A 118 -11.24 -3.33 -3.72
C ASN A 118 -12.55 -2.63 -4.10
N VAL A 119 -12.68 -2.10 -5.32
CA VAL A 119 -13.84 -1.30 -5.73
C VAL A 119 -15.02 -2.17 -6.17
N PHE A 120 -14.76 -3.23 -6.93
CA PHE A 120 -15.80 -3.94 -7.66
C PHE A 120 -16.13 -5.32 -7.11
N LEU A 121 -15.23 -5.93 -6.36
CA LEU A 121 -15.26 -7.36 -6.11
C LEU A 121 -15.14 -7.64 -4.60
N TRP A 122 -15.89 -8.62 -4.07
CA TRP A 122 -15.92 -8.95 -2.63
C TRP A 122 -14.66 -9.69 -2.19
N ASN A 123 -14.20 -9.69 -0.95
CA ASN A 123 -13.05 -10.56 -0.61
C ASN A 123 -13.42 -12.06 -0.80
N GLY A 124 -12.73 -12.74 -1.72
CA GLY A 124 -12.94 -14.15 -2.04
C GLY A 124 -11.75 -14.70 -2.84
N GLY A 125 -11.54 -16.01 -2.85
CA GLY A 125 -10.50 -16.67 -3.64
C GLY A 125 -11.01 -17.16 -5.00
N GLY A 126 -10.11 -17.75 -5.80
CA GLY A 126 -10.46 -18.50 -7.01
C GLY A 126 -9.94 -17.90 -8.32
N VAL A 127 -9.53 -18.77 -9.24
CA VAL A 127 -9.09 -18.42 -10.60
C VAL A 127 -10.10 -17.54 -11.36
N PRO A 128 -11.42 -17.83 -11.39
CA PRO A 128 -12.38 -16.99 -12.12
C PRO A 128 -12.45 -15.57 -11.59
N ARG A 129 -12.28 -15.41 -10.28
CA ARG A 129 -12.24 -14.11 -9.63
C ARG A 129 -10.96 -13.36 -10.00
N LYS A 130 -9.80 -14.03 -9.96
CA LYS A 130 -8.53 -13.41 -10.34
C LYS A 130 -8.55 -12.93 -11.79
N LEU A 131 -9.21 -13.66 -12.69
CA LEU A 131 -9.47 -13.21 -14.07
C LEU A 131 -10.38 -11.98 -14.11
N GLY A 132 -11.40 -11.92 -13.25
CA GLY A 132 -12.24 -10.72 -13.07
C GLY A 132 -11.44 -9.50 -12.62
N ASP A 133 -10.55 -9.65 -11.63
CA ASP A 133 -9.65 -8.59 -11.17
C ASP A 133 -8.75 -8.10 -12.31
N MET A 134 -8.20 -9.03 -13.12
CA MET A 134 -7.36 -8.71 -14.27
C MET A 134 -8.13 -7.96 -15.35
N TRP A 135 -9.31 -8.47 -15.75
CA TRP A 135 -10.16 -7.84 -16.75
C TRP A 135 -10.56 -6.42 -16.33
N MET A 136 -11.06 -6.28 -15.09
CA MET A 136 -11.47 -4.98 -14.57
C MET A 136 -10.27 -4.05 -14.36
N GLY A 137 -9.10 -4.60 -14.02
CA GLY A 137 -7.84 -3.87 -13.96
C GLY A 137 -7.48 -3.24 -15.30
N VAL A 138 -7.45 -4.02 -16.38
CA VAL A 138 -7.22 -3.50 -17.74
C VAL A 138 -8.28 -2.48 -18.14
N PHE A 139 -9.56 -2.77 -17.85
CA PHE A 139 -10.66 -1.86 -18.16
C PHE A 139 -10.48 -0.50 -17.48
N ILE A 140 -10.25 -0.46 -16.15
CA ILE A 140 -10.10 0.84 -15.47
C ILE A 140 -8.80 1.53 -15.86
N ASP A 141 -7.72 0.82 -16.15
CA ASP A 141 -6.48 1.46 -16.63
C ASP A 141 -6.73 2.24 -17.93
N GLN A 142 -7.42 1.60 -18.87
CA GLN A 142 -7.74 2.15 -20.18
C GLN A 142 -8.72 3.32 -20.12
N PHE A 143 -9.77 3.24 -19.28
CA PHE A 143 -10.86 4.23 -19.27
C PHE A 143 -10.69 5.33 -18.21
N TRP A 144 -10.08 5.03 -17.06
CA TRP A 144 -9.89 6.02 -16.00
C TRP A 144 -8.58 6.79 -16.18
N GLY A 145 -7.55 6.14 -16.72
CA GLY A 145 -6.20 6.66 -16.77
C GLY A 145 -5.49 6.60 -15.41
N LYS A 146 -4.16 6.72 -15.44
CA LYS A 146 -3.27 6.47 -14.30
C LYS A 146 -3.52 7.37 -13.10
N ALA A 147 -3.74 8.66 -13.33
CA ALA A 147 -4.01 9.62 -12.26
C ALA A 147 -5.31 9.26 -11.50
N ARG A 148 -6.37 8.90 -12.22
CA ARG A 148 -7.65 8.53 -11.60
C ARG A 148 -7.56 7.18 -10.88
N VAL A 149 -6.88 6.19 -11.46
CA VAL A 149 -6.61 4.91 -10.78
C VAL A 149 -5.88 5.15 -9.46
N MET A 150 -4.82 5.96 -9.47
CA MET A 150 -4.07 6.29 -8.25
C MET A 150 -4.94 7.04 -7.23
N GLU A 151 -5.74 8.02 -7.67
CA GLU A 151 -6.67 8.73 -6.79
C GLU A 151 -7.63 7.76 -6.10
N VAL A 152 -8.26 6.88 -6.86
CA VAL A 152 -9.21 5.92 -6.29
C VAL A 152 -8.49 4.96 -5.36
N TYR A 153 -7.35 4.41 -5.75
CA TYR A 153 -6.53 3.53 -4.90
C TYR A 153 -6.27 4.17 -3.53
N LEU A 154 -5.73 5.39 -3.53
CA LEU A 154 -5.36 6.09 -2.30
C LEU A 154 -6.58 6.44 -1.43
N ASN A 155 -7.78 6.49 -1.99
CA ASN A 155 -9.04 6.77 -1.28
C ASN A 155 -9.82 5.52 -0.84
N VAL A 156 -9.43 4.33 -1.30
CA VAL A 156 -10.11 3.06 -0.96
C VAL A 156 -9.21 2.05 -0.26
N ALA A 157 -7.89 2.24 -0.29
CA ALA A 157 -6.95 1.41 0.46
C ALA A 157 -7.22 1.49 1.97
N GLU A 158 -7.08 0.34 2.64
CA GLU A 158 -7.16 0.22 4.10
C GLU A 158 -5.76 0.45 4.70
N TRP A 159 -5.65 1.40 5.63
CA TRP A 159 -4.41 1.78 6.31
C TRP A 159 -4.39 1.29 7.77
N GLY A 160 -5.24 0.31 8.09
CA GLY A 160 -5.39 -0.33 9.39
C GLY A 160 -6.38 0.38 10.29
N ASP A 161 -6.86 -0.30 11.32
CA ASP A 161 -7.77 0.24 12.36
C ASP A 161 -9.05 0.88 11.78
N GLY A 162 -9.61 0.28 10.72
CA GLY A 162 -10.82 0.79 10.05
C GLY A 162 -10.62 2.12 9.30
N LEU A 163 -9.37 2.55 9.09
CA LEU A 163 -9.03 3.77 8.34
C LEU A 163 -8.95 3.45 6.85
N PHE A 164 -9.89 4.00 6.08
CA PHE A 164 -9.89 3.89 4.63
C PHE A 164 -9.60 5.23 3.98
N GLY A 165 -8.64 5.22 3.07
CA GLY A 165 -8.22 6.41 2.36
C GLY A 165 -7.10 7.18 3.05
N ALA A 166 -6.28 7.85 2.24
CA ALA A 166 -5.08 8.56 2.65
C ALA A 166 -5.36 9.69 3.64
N GLU A 167 -6.46 10.43 3.46
CA GLU A 167 -6.84 11.54 4.33
C GLU A 167 -7.18 11.06 5.74
N ALA A 168 -8.06 10.05 5.86
CA ALA A 168 -8.42 9.46 7.14
C ALA A 168 -7.17 8.88 7.86
N ALA A 169 -6.26 8.26 7.11
CA ALA A 169 -5.00 7.76 7.65
C ALA A 169 -4.07 8.88 8.12
N ALA A 170 -3.89 9.93 7.33
CA ALA A 170 -3.02 11.06 7.69
C ALA A 170 -3.51 11.79 8.94
N GLN A 171 -4.81 12.07 9.02
CA GLN A 171 -5.41 12.71 10.18
C GLN A 171 -5.28 11.83 11.42
N ALA A 172 -5.59 10.53 11.32
CA ALA A 172 -5.57 9.64 12.48
C ALA A 172 -4.17 9.29 12.98
N ARG A 173 -3.15 9.26 12.11
CA ARG A 173 -1.78 8.85 12.46
C ARG A 173 -0.84 10.03 12.74
N PHE A 174 -1.08 11.18 12.12
CA PHE A 174 -0.16 12.32 12.19
C PHE A 174 -0.86 13.64 12.52
N GLY A 175 -2.19 13.66 12.66
CA GLY A 175 -2.94 14.86 13.02
C GLY A 175 -2.96 15.94 11.93
N LYS A 176 -2.79 15.56 10.65
CA LYS A 176 -2.71 16.50 9.52
C LYS A 176 -3.32 15.97 8.23
N SER A 177 -3.47 16.85 7.24
CA SER A 177 -4.00 16.48 5.94
C SER A 177 -3.03 15.56 5.16
N ALA A 178 -3.57 14.72 4.29
CA ALA A 178 -2.78 13.90 3.37
C ALA A 178 -1.92 14.75 2.42
N ALA A 179 -2.30 16.01 2.17
CA ALA A 179 -1.51 16.97 1.41
C ALA A 179 -0.16 17.31 2.08
N ASP A 180 -0.13 17.29 3.42
CA ASP A 180 1.00 17.75 4.24
C ASP A 180 1.90 16.60 4.73
N LEU A 181 1.70 15.40 4.20
CA LEU A 181 2.55 14.24 4.50
C LEU A 181 3.98 14.50 4.00
N THR A 182 4.93 14.41 4.94
CA THR A 182 6.36 14.42 4.65
C THR A 182 6.77 13.12 3.95
N GLU A 183 7.96 13.12 3.35
CA GLU A 183 8.54 11.91 2.76
C GLU A 183 8.60 10.73 3.73
N ARG A 184 8.93 10.99 5.01
CA ARG A 184 9.06 9.95 6.03
C ARG A 184 7.71 9.34 6.39
N GLU A 185 6.68 10.16 6.59
CA GLU A 185 5.33 9.70 6.97
C GLU A 185 4.64 9.00 5.80
N ALA A 186 4.81 9.51 4.58
CA ALA A 186 4.37 8.81 3.37
C ALA A 186 5.00 7.41 3.26
N ALA A 187 6.30 7.29 3.53
CA ALA A 187 6.99 6.01 3.55
C ALA A 187 6.52 5.09 4.69
N LEU A 188 6.14 5.63 5.86
CA LEU A 188 5.56 4.85 6.96
C LEU A 188 4.20 4.28 6.59
N LEU A 189 3.33 5.10 5.99
CA LEU A 189 2.02 4.65 5.50
C LEU A 189 2.17 3.57 4.44
N ALA A 190 3.00 3.81 3.41
CA ALA A 190 3.23 2.82 2.36
C ALA A 190 3.89 1.53 2.90
N ALA A 191 4.67 1.62 3.98
CA ALA A 191 5.29 0.44 4.59
C ALA A 191 4.26 -0.52 5.20
N VAL A 192 3.06 -0.07 5.59
CA VAL A 192 2.04 -0.91 6.24
C VAL A 192 1.02 -1.53 5.28
N LEU A 193 0.92 -1.05 4.05
CA LEU A 193 -0.02 -1.55 3.04
C LEU A 193 -0.05 -3.08 2.85
N PRO A 194 1.08 -3.82 2.90
CA PRO A 194 1.04 -5.27 2.75
C PRO A 194 0.31 -6.00 3.87
N SER A 195 0.19 -5.39 5.06
CA SER A 195 -0.43 -6.01 6.24
C SER A 195 -0.93 -4.92 7.22
N PRO A 196 -1.95 -4.15 6.83
CA PRO A 196 -2.30 -2.89 7.49
C PRO A 196 -2.83 -3.09 8.91
N ASN A 197 -3.46 -4.24 9.19
CA ASN A 197 -3.97 -4.58 10.52
C ASN A 197 -2.96 -5.29 11.42
N LYS A 198 -1.78 -5.66 10.89
CA LYS A 198 -0.70 -6.29 11.68
C LYS A 198 0.37 -5.30 12.08
N TRP A 199 0.56 -4.22 11.32
CA TRP A 199 1.68 -3.31 11.48
C TRP A 199 1.21 -1.92 11.92
N ARG A 200 1.93 -1.34 12.87
CA ARG A 200 1.63 -0.01 13.41
C ARG A 200 2.45 1.06 12.68
N VAL A 201 1.78 2.16 12.32
CA VAL A 201 2.38 3.34 11.69
C VAL A 201 2.96 4.29 12.72
N ASP A 202 2.24 4.48 13.84
CA ASP A 202 2.62 5.41 14.90
C ASP A 202 2.30 4.86 16.31
N PRO A 203 3.31 4.74 17.20
CA PRO A 203 4.74 4.72 16.88
C PRO A 203 5.10 3.48 16.03
N PRO A 204 6.00 3.60 15.05
CA PRO A 204 6.37 2.48 14.19
C PRO A 204 7.34 1.52 14.89
N GLY A 205 7.07 0.23 14.77
CA GLY A 205 8.00 -0.81 15.25
C GLY A 205 9.31 -0.86 14.44
N PRO A 206 10.34 -1.58 14.92
CA PRO A 206 11.65 -1.64 14.26
C PRO A 206 11.60 -2.10 12.79
N TYR A 207 10.74 -3.08 12.48
CA TYR A 207 10.53 -3.57 11.12
C TYR A 207 9.98 -2.49 10.19
N VAL A 208 8.89 -1.83 10.60
CA VAL A 208 8.22 -0.78 9.82
C VAL A 208 9.16 0.40 9.60
N SER A 209 9.90 0.81 10.63
CA SER A 209 10.90 1.87 10.53
C SER A 209 12.00 1.56 9.51
N ARG A 210 12.57 0.35 9.55
CA ARG A 210 13.58 -0.09 8.57
C ARG A 210 13.02 -0.17 7.14
N ARG A 211 11.82 -0.73 7.00
CA ARG A 211 11.12 -0.84 5.71
C ARG A 211 10.86 0.54 5.11
N ALA A 212 10.39 1.48 5.92
CA ALA A 212 10.15 2.84 5.47
C ALA A 212 11.45 3.56 5.08
N GLY A 213 12.58 3.35 5.77
CA GLY A 213 13.88 3.85 5.33
C GLY A 213 14.31 3.30 3.96
N THR A 214 14.04 2.01 3.70
CA THR A 214 14.24 1.39 2.38
C THR A 214 13.32 2.01 1.32
N LEU A 215 12.06 2.28 1.67
CA LEU A 215 11.12 2.93 0.77
C LEU A 215 11.54 4.36 0.43
N GLN A 216 12.06 5.15 1.37
CA GLN A 216 12.60 6.49 1.07
C GLN A 216 13.74 6.44 0.03
N ALA A 217 14.61 5.43 0.10
CA ALA A 217 15.62 5.22 -0.94
C ALA A 217 15.00 4.90 -2.30
N ARG A 218 13.96 4.06 -2.35
CA ARG A 218 13.24 3.72 -3.59
C ARG A 218 12.42 4.90 -4.14
N MET A 219 11.84 5.72 -3.27
CA MET A 219 11.12 6.94 -3.66
C MET A 219 12.03 7.93 -4.38
N ARG A 220 13.30 8.03 -3.97
CA ARG A 220 14.31 8.82 -4.68
C ARG A 220 14.55 8.31 -6.10
N VAL A 221 14.54 6.99 -6.31
CA VAL A 221 14.64 6.37 -7.64
C VAL A 221 13.38 6.65 -8.47
N VAL A 222 12.18 6.47 -7.88
CA VAL A 222 10.91 6.80 -8.53
C VAL A 222 10.89 8.25 -9.01
N ARG A 223 11.38 9.17 -8.18
CA ARG A 223 11.52 10.59 -8.53
C ARG A 223 12.55 10.81 -9.64
N SER A 224 13.77 10.30 -9.49
CA SER A 224 14.87 10.59 -10.42
C SER A 224 14.65 9.99 -11.82
N GLN A 225 13.97 8.86 -11.90
CA GLN A 225 13.65 8.19 -13.16
C GLN A 225 12.27 8.57 -13.72
N GLY A 226 11.51 9.42 -13.03
CA GLY A 226 10.18 9.84 -13.48
C GLY A 226 9.14 8.71 -13.50
N LEU A 227 9.29 7.68 -12.66
CA LEU A 227 8.40 6.50 -12.64
C LEU A 227 6.98 6.83 -12.15
N ALA A 228 6.75 8.05 -11.68
CA ALA A 228 5.44 8.58 -11.28
C ALA A 228 4.89 9.65 -12.25
N ALA A 229 5.54 9.89 -13.40
CA ALA A 229 5.19 10.99 -14.30
C ALA A 229 3.76 10.91 -14.85
N CYS A 230 3.22 9.71 -15.06
CA CYS A 230 1.84 9.50 -15.51
C CYS A 230 0.76 9.93 -14.50
N VAL A 231 1.15 10.15 -13.23
CA VAL A 231 0.26 10.57 -12.15
C VAL A 231 0.52 12.03 -11.75
N LEU A 232 1.79 12.39 -11.55
CA LEU A 232 2.20 13.68 -11.00
C LEU A 232 2.47 14.75 -12.08
N GLY A 233 2.45 14.36 -13.36
CA GLY A 233 2.76 15.24 -14.49
C GLY A 233 4.26 15.60 -14.59
N ALA A 234 4.59 16.45 -15.57
CA ALA A 234 5.95 16.97 -15.80
C ALA A 234 6.32 18.15 -14.87
N SER A 235 5.48 18.48 -13.88
CA SER A 235 5.64 19.62 -12.96
C SER A 235 6.76 19.44 -11.93
N GLU A 236 7.57 18.39 -12.03
CA GLU A 236 8.71 18.21 -11.15
C GLU A 236 9.96 18.86 -11.73
N PRO A 237 10.71 19.65 -10.93
CA PRO A 237 12.09 19.92 -11.25
C PRO A 237 12.77 18.56 -11.35
N GLN A 238 13.16 18.16 -12.56
CA GLN A 238 14.21 17.16 -12.65
C GLN A 238 15.33 17.69 -11.75
N PRO A 239 15.87 16.89 -10.81
CA PRO A 239 17.12 17.26 -10.18
C PRO A 239 18.00 17.61 -11.36
N SER A 240 18.43 18.87 -11.47
CA SER A 240 19.38 19.26 -12.48
C SER A 240 20.62 18.47 -12.14
N LEU A 241 20.70 17.25 -12.68
CA LEU A 241 21.95 16.63 -13.00
C LEU A 241 22.49 17.58 -14.06
N SER A 242 23.08 18.68 -13.60
CA SER A 242 24.16 19.32 -14.30
C SER A 242 25.13 18.18 -14.55
N ARG A 243 24.95 17.48 -15.68
CA ARG A 243 25.96 16.58 -16.20
C ARG A 243 27.22 17.44 -16.17
N PRO A 244 28.29 17.00 -15.49
CA PRO A 244 29.56 17.69 -15.61
C PRO A 244 29.79 17.91 -17.10
N GLN A 245 29.88 19.17 -17.52
CA GLN A 245 30.16 19.43 -18.93
C GLN A 245 31.46 18.68 -19.24
N PRO A 246 31.59 17.97 -20.37
CA PRO A 246 32.78 17.19 -20.69
C PRO A 246 34.10 17.97 -20.61
N ASN A 247 34.02 19.31 -20.62
CA ASN A 247 35.14 20.24 -20.54
C ASN A 247 35.15 21.14 -19.28
N GLN A 248 34.36 20.83 -18.24
CA GLN A 248 34.54 21.48 -16.95
C GLN A 248 35.51 20.66 -16.10
N PRO A 249 36.65 21.26 -15.66
CA PRO A 249 37.52 20.61 -14.70
C PRO A 249 36.71 20.23 -13.46
N ALA A 250 36.93 19.01 -12.94
CA ALA A 250 36.33 18.60 -11.69
C ALA A 250 36.60 19.68 -10.62
N PRO A 251 35.59 20.12 -9.84
CA PRO A 251 35.86 20.96 -8.69
C PRO A 251 36.86 20.22 -7.81
N GLN A 252 37.99 20.88 -7.53
CA GLN A 252 39.02 20.31 -6.69
C GLN A 252 38.39 19.99 -5.33
N PRO A 253 38.66 18.82 -4.73
CA PRO A 253 38.20 18.54 -3.39
C PRO A 253 38.72 19.65 -2.48
N GLU A 254 37.83 20.44 -1.88
CA GLU A 254 38.21 21.23 -0.72
C GLU A 254 38.78 20.26 0.32
N ALA A 255 39.98 20.56 0.81
CA ALA A 255 40.68 19.71 1.75
C ALA A 255 39.78 19.45 2.96
N LEU A 256 39.37 18.19 3.13
CA LEU A 256 38.69 17.73 4.32
C LEU A 256 39.60 18.00 5.53
N PRO A 257 39.09 18.56 6.64
CA PRO A 257 39.88 18.66 7.86
C PRO A 257 40.28 17.26 8.34
N ASP A 258 41.54 17.13 8.77
CA ASP A 258 42.16 15.86 9.18
C ASP A 258 41.30 15.14 10.24
N LEU A 259 40.73 14.00 9.83
CA LEU A 259 40.09 13.05 10.74
C LEU A 259 41.19 12.23 11.43
N PRO A 260 41.05 11.93 12.74
CA PRO A 260 42.02 11.10 13.44
C PRO A 260 42.07 9.68 12.87
N THR A 261 43.30 9.15 12.78
CA THR A 261 43.63 7.83 12.24
C THR A 261 42.85 6.69 12.91
N ALA A 262 42.15 5.91 12.10
CA ALA A 262 41.49 4.67 12.49
C ALA A 262 42.52 3.56 12.83
N PRO A 263 42.24 2.65 13.77
CA PRO A 263 43.10 1.51 14.07
C PRO A 263 43.00 0.42 12.99
N GLU A 264 44.11 -0.25 12.73
CA GLU A 264 44.27 -1.29 11.71
C GLU A 264 43.41 -2.52 12.00
N THR A 265 42.64 -2.96 10.99
CA THR A 265 41.99 -4.27 10.95
C THR A 265 42.67 -5.14 9.89
N GLY A 266 42.88 -6.42 10.25
CA GLY A 266 43.70 -7.40 9.54
C GLY A 266 43.21 -7.90 8.17
N PRO A 267 43.85 -8.96 7.64
CA PRO A 267 44.03 -9.14 6.20
C PRO A 267 42.80 -9.63 5.41
N GLU A 268 42.80 -9.21 4.15
CA GLU A 268 41.89 -9.46 3.03
C GLU A 268 41.52 -10.93 2.80
N SER A 269 40.30 -11.14 2.32
CA SER A 269 39.89 -12.37 1.61
C SER A 269 39.30 -12.01 0.25
N ASP A 270 40.08 -12.29 -0.78
CA ASP A 270 39.78 -12.86 -2.09
C ASP A 270 38.58 -12.33 -2.92
N GLU A 271 38.94 -11.53 -3.93
CA GLU A 271 38.67 -11.71 -5.36
C GLU A 271 37.39 -12.49 -5.76
N ILE A 272 36.36 -11.77 -6.22
CA ILE A 272 35.25 -12.34 -7.00
C ILE A 272 35.38 -11.84 -8.44
N THR A 273 35.69 -12.78 -9.33
CA THR A 273 35.81 -12.60 -10.78
C THR A 273 34.43 -12.35 -11.41
N ASP A 274 34.38 -11.37 -12.29
CA ASP A 274 33.25 -11.01 -13.15
C ASP A 274 33.10 -12.05 -14.27
N GLN A 275 31.87 -12.51 -14.55
CA GLN A 275 31.56 -13.33 -15.73
C GLN A 275 30.38 -12.74 -16.51
N PRO A 276 30.45 -12.74 -17.86
CA PRO A 276 29.47 -12.07 -18.71
C PRO A 276 28.19 -12.91 -18.84
N VAL A 277 27.05 -12.23 -18.98
CA VAL A 277 25.74 -12.86 -19.20
C VAL A 277 25.33 -12.65 -20.65
N ASP A 278 25.58 -13.65 -21.49
CA ASP A 278 24.93 -13.82 -22.79
C ASP A 278 24.01 -15.04 -22.67
N GLU A 279 22.70 -14.85 -22.86
CA GLU A 279 21.89 -15.59 -23.85
C GLU A 279 20.43 -15.13 -23.81
N ALA A 280 19.94 -14.67 -24.95
CA ALA A 280 18.53 -14.52 -25.23
C ALA A 280 17.94 -15.92 -25.46
N ALA A 281 16.97 -16.34 -24.66
CA ALA A 281 16.27 -17.60 -24.86
C ALA A 281 14.87 -17.34 -25.44
N GLU A 282 14.62 -17.98 -26.57
CA GLU A 282 13.35 -18.05 -27.29
C GLU A 282 12.22 -18.63 -26.40
N ILE A 283 11.02 -18.10 -26.59
CA ILE A 283 9.80 -18.46 -25.86
C ILE A 283 9.18 -19.69 -26.51
N ASP A 284 9.04 -20.79 -25.77
CA ASP A 284 8.36 -22.01 -26.21
C ASP A 284 7.12 -22.27 -25.34
N ALA A 285 6.15 -23.00 -25.92
CA ALA A 285 4.74 -23.11 -25.52
C ALA A 285 4.43 -23.78 -24.14
N ALA A 286 5.38 -23.78 -23.20
CA ALA A 286 5.22 -24.29 -21.83
C ALA A 286 4.57 -23.27 -20.86
N ASP A 287 4.15 -22.10 -21.34
CA ASP A 287 3.66 -20.97 -20.52
C ASP A 287 2.21 -21.11 -20.01
N GLU A 288 1.35 -21.92 -20.65
CA GLU A 288 -0.07 -21.99 -20.25
C GLU A 288 -0.30 -22.77 -18.95
N ASP A 289 0.40 -23.89 -18.75
CA ASP A 289 0.27 -24.72 -17.55
C ASP A 289 0.91 -24.05 -16.32
N ASP A 290 1.99 -23.30 -16.51
CA ASP A 290 2.66 -22.60 -15.42
C ASP A 290 1.92 -21.32 -15.01
N PHE A 291 1.27 -20.65 -15.96
CA PHE A 291 0.36 -19.54 -15.68
C PHE A 291 -0.87 -20.01 -14.88
N ASN A 292 -1.49 -21.13 -15.26
CA ASN A 292 -2.59 -21.72 -14.50
C ASN A 292 -2.12 -22.16 -13.11
N THR A 293 -0.96 -22.80 -12.99
CA THR A 293 -0.35 -23.18 -11.70
C THR A 293 -0.03 -21.96 -10.83
N PHE A 294 0.34 -20.82 -11.44
CA PHE A 294 0.54 -19.55 -10.73
C PHE A 294 -0.78 -18.92 -10.26
N LEU A 295 -1.82 -18.96 -11.10
CA LEU A 295 -3.15 -18.50 -10.72
C LEU A 295 -3.71 -19.34 -9.57
N GLU A 296 -3.48 -20.66 -9.58
CA GLU A 296 -3.84 -21.58 -8.51
C GLU A 296 -2.96 -21.40 -7.27
N GLY A 297 -1.64 -21.24 -7.43
CA GLY A 297 -0.69 -21.02 -6.32
C GLY A 297 -0.78 -19.61 -5.68
N ALA A 298 -1.46 -18.66 -6.32
CA ALA A 298 -1.86 -17.39 -5.71
C ALA A 298 -3.11 -17.57 -4.81
N GLN A 299 -3.96 -18.54 -5.11
CA GLN A 299 -5.18 -18.84 -4.35
C GLN A 299 -4.87 -19.29 -2.92
N GLU A 300 -3.83 -20.13 -2.74
CA GLU A 300 -3.44 -20.68 -1.43
C GLU A 300 -2.92 -19.62 -0.43
N ARG A 301 -2.55 -18.41 -0.89
CA ARG A 301 -1.93 -17.40 -0.02
C ARG A 301 -2.66 -16.06 0.05
N PHE A 302 -3.57 -15.79 -0.87
CA PHE A 302 -4.42 -14.59 -0.82
C PHE A 302 -5.86 -14.88 -0.36
N GLY A 303 -6.18 -16.14 -0.05
CA GLY A 303 -7.49 -16.59 0.40
C GLY A 303 -7.47 -17.35 1.72
N GLU A 304 -6.90 -16.81 2.79
CA GLU A 304 -7.24 -17.21 4.17
C GLU A 304 -6.86 -16.08 5.13
N ALA A 305 -7.85 -15.29 5.52
CA ALA A 305 -7.80 -14.47 6.74
C ALA A 305 -9.20 -14.49 7.35
N THR A 306 -9.63 -15.69 7.73
CA THR A 306 -10.73 -15.96 8.65
C THR A 306 -10.24 -17.05 9.59
N ASP A 307 -10.42 -16.80 10.89
CA ASP A 307 -10.08 -17.61 12.07
C ASP A 307 -9.92 -19.12 11.90
N GLU A 308 -8.76 -19.65 12.33
CA GLU A 308 -8.59 -20.61 13.44
C GLU A 308 -7.21 -21.27 13.30
N GLN A 309 -6.21 -20.77 14.03
CA GLN A 309 -5.19 -21.66 14.59
C GLN A 309 -5.29 -21.53 16.11
N VAL A 310 -6.17 -22.37 16.66
CA VAL A 310 -6.06 -22.85 18.03
C VAL A 310 -4.66 -23.43 18.18
N VAL A 311 -3.78 -22.68 18.84
CA VAL A 311 -2.61 -23.24 19.46
C VAL A 311 -3.15 -24.19 20.53
N THR A 312 -3.04 -25.49 20.30
CA THR A 312 -3.16 -26.48 21.36
C THR A 312 -1.99 -26.28 22.30
N ASP A 313 -2.16 -25.42 23.30
CA ASP A 313 -1.27 -25.40 24.46
C ASP A 313 -1.69 -26.57 25.36
N GLU A 314 -0.77 -27.51 25.48
CA GLU A 314 -0.77 -28.56 26.49
C GLU A 314 -0.85 -27.89 27.87
N ALA A 315 -1.86 -28.24 28.67
CA ALA A 315 -2.08 -27.62 29.97
C ALA A 315 -0.84 -27.81 30.88
N PRO A 316 -0.25 -26.74 31.44
CA PRO A 316 0.80 -26.90 32.44
C PRO A 316 0.20 -27.42 33.76
N GLU A 317 0.90 -28.36 34.39
CA GLU A 317 0.55 -28.91 35.70
C GLU A 317 0.30 -27.82 36.75
N PRO A 318 -0.64 -28.02 37.69
CA PRO A 318 -0.95 -27.02 38.72
C PRO A 318 0.23 -26.84 39.68
N LEU A 319 0.70 -25.59 39.80
CA LEU A 319 1.69 -25.16 40.78
C LEU A 319 1.12 -25.22 42.21
N SER A 320 2.01 -25.45 43.18
CA SER A 320 1.68 -25.66 44.60
C SER A 320 1.13 -24.40 45.31
N PRO A 321 0.44 -24.56 46.46
CA PRO A 321 -0.35 -23.50 47.11
C PRO A 321 0.43 -22.31 47.70
N GLU A 322 1.74 -22.23 47.50
CA GLU A 322 2.59 -21.19 48.11
C GLU A 322 2.89 -20.02 47.16
N ALA A 323 2.44 -20.07 45.90
CA ALA A 323 2.61 -18.98 44.93
C ALA A 323 1.41 -18.00 44.82
N GLU A 324 0.25 -18.32 45.42
CA GLU A 324 -0.96 -17.48 45.38
C GLU A 324 -0.95 -16.30 46.37
N ALA A 325 0.00 -16.24 47.31
CA ALA A 325 0.02 -15.22 48.36
C ALA A 325 0.77 -13.92 48.03
N ALA A 326 1.26 -13.73 46.80
CA ALA A 326 2.05 -12.55 46.41
C ALA A 326 1.40 -11.65 45.33
N GLN A 327 0.15 -11.90 44.94
CA GLN A 327 -0.54 -11.12 43.89
C GLN A 327 -1.84 -10.41 44.36
N SER A 328 -2.08 -10.32 45.68
CA SER A 328 -3.31 -9.71 46.23
C SER A 328 -3.19 -8.24 46.63
N GLU A 329 -2.09 -7.53 46.35
CA GLU A 329 -1.99 -6.09 46.62
C GLU A 329 -1.65 -5.33 45.34
N THR A 330 -2.70 -4.75 44.73
CA THR A 330 -2.79 -3.49 43.95
C THR A 330 -3.82 -3.60 42.82
N MET A 331 -5.09 -3.67 43.21
CA MET A 331 -6.23 -3.41 42.33
C MET A 331 -7.10 -2.34 42.99
N ASP A 332 -6.95 -1.08 42.58
CA ASP A 332 -8.04 -0.09 42.63
C ASP A 332 -7.78 1.01 41.59
N GLY A 333 -8.81 1.32 40.79
CA GLY A 333 -8.75 2.31 39.71
C GLY A 333 -9.61 1.93 38.50
N GLY A 334 -10.91 2.28 38.58
CA GLY A 334 -11.91 2.09 37.52
C GLY A 334 -11.69 2.90 36.22
N PRO A 335 -12.70 2.95 35.34
CA PRO A 335 -12.52 3.28 33.92
C PRO A 335 -12.11 4.73 33.69
N VAL A 336 -11.05 4.93 32.90
CA VAL A 336 -10.55 6.26 32.51
C VAL A 336 -11.36 6.78 31.32
N GLU A 337 -12.17 7.80 31.61
CA GLU A 337 -12.92 8.60 30.66
C GLU A 337 -11.95 9.56 29.91
N LEU A 338 -11.87 9.43 28.59
CA LEU A 338 -11.03 10.29 27.73
C LEU A 338 -11.66 11.68 27.62
N ARG A 339 -11.13 12.65 28.37
CA ARG A 339 -11.45 14.08 28.19
C ARG A 339 -10.78 14.65 26.92
N PRO A 340 -11.42 15.60 26.21
CA PRO A 340 -10.78 16.36 25.13
C PRO A 340 -9.70 17.27 25.70
N ARG A 341 -8.60 17.47 24.96
CA ARG A 341 -7.60 18.49 25.32
C ARG A 341 -8.14 19.88 24.96
N ASP A 342 -8.22 20.73 25.98
CA ASP A 342 -8.48 22.15 25.84
C ASP A 342 -7.32 22.84 25.10
N LEU A 343 -7.69 23.74 24.19
CA LEU A 343 -6.81 24.69 23.53
C LEU A 343 -6.42 25.77 24.55
N GLU A 344 -5.20 25.73 25.08
CA GLU A 344 -4.63 26.87 25.79
C GLU A 344 -4.12 27.90 24.77
N ALA A 345 -4.72 29.09 24.84
CA ALA A 345 -4.34 30.26 24.09
C ALA A 345 -3.06 30.87 24.67
N ASP A 346 -2.04 31.02 23.83
CA ASP A 346 -0.84 31.78 24.15
C ASP A 346 -1.17 33.25 24.40
N GLY A 347 -0.47 33.79 25.40
CA GLY A 347 -0.72 35.08 26.02
C GLY A 347 -0.61 36.28 25.08
N LEU A 348 -1.67 37.10 25.10
CA LEU A 348 -1.61 38.50 24.70
C LEU A 348 -1.22 39.32 25.94
N ALA A 349 -0.04 39.93 25.87
CA ALA A 349 0.42 40.92 26.83
C ALA A 349 -0.43 42.21 26.70
N GLU A 350 -1.02 42.66 27.80
CA GLU A 350 -1.60 43.99 27.91
C GLU A 350 -0.50 45.04 28.10
N PRO A 351 -0.60 46.23 27.48
CA PRO A 351 0.31 47.33 27.79
C PRO A 351 -0.18 48.11 29.02
N GLU A 352 0.72 48.36 29.95
CA GLU A 352 0.58 49.35 31.03
C GLU A 352 0.35 50.75 30.42
N VAL A 353 -0.68 51.43 30.90
CA VAL A 353 -0.95 52.84 30.62
C VAL A 353 -0.38 53.65 31.78
N ASP A 354 0.70 54.37 31.51
CA ASP A 354 1.21 55.45 32.37
C ASP A 354 0.27 56.65 32.30
N GLU A 355 -0.42 56.96 33.40
CA GLU A 355 -1.06 58.25 33.63
C GLU A 355 -0.08 59.19 34.36
N ASP A 356 0.61 60.07 33.63
CA ASP A 356 1.11 61.33 34.20
C ASP A 356 1.17 62.46 33.15
N SER A 357 0.13 63.30 33.15
CA SER A 357 0.12 64.78 32.95
C SER A 357 0.59 65.41 31.61
N PRO A 358 0.27 66.71 31.33
CA PRO A 358 -1.02 67.41 31.43
C PRO A 358 -1.38 68.21 30.15
N GLU A 359 -2.59 68.79 30.19
CA GLU A 359 -3.19 69.87 29.38
C GLU A 359 -2.34 70.61 28.33
N LEU A 360 -2.91 70.75 27.11
CA LEU A 360 -3.22 72.03 26.44
C LEU A 360 -4.11 71.83 25.20
#